data_AF-A0A0G0XHL8-F1
#
_entry.id   AF-A0A0G0XHL8-F1
#
_cell.length_a   1.000
_cell.length_b   1.000
_cell.length_c   1.000
_cell.angle_alpha   90.00
_cell.angle_beta   90.00
_cell.angle_gamma   90.00
#
_symmetry.space_group_name_H-M   'P 1'
#
loop_
_entity.id
_entity.type
_entity.pdbx_description
1 polymer ?
#
loop_
_entity_poly.entity_id
_entity_poly.type
_entity_poly.pdbx_seq_one_letter_code
_entity_poly.pdbx_strand_id
1 'polypeptide(L)'
;MIKFFKRDQVKIIYIEVGKEEAMKRNLLRARSDDTKEGIEKRFNEYLYSVVPAMNYFKGKEKYTIYTINGEQSVENVHKDIIKALRF
;
A
#
# COMPACT_ATOMS: atom_id res chain seq x y z
N MET A 1 -3.52 -16.02 13.59
CA MET A 1 -3.89 -14.69 14.10
C MET A 1 -5.29 -14.25 13.65
N ILE A 2 -5.57 -13.98 12.37
CA ILE A 2 -6.90 -13.46 11.99
C ILE A 2 -8.04 -14.48 12.17
N LYS A 3 -7.76 -15.78 11.95
CA LYS A 3 -8.68 -16.88 12.27
C LYS A 3 -9.04 -16.94 13.77
N PHE A 4 -8.10 -16.58 14.65
CA PHE A 4 -8.34 -16.55 16.10
C PHE A 4 -9.39 -15.49 16.46
N PHE A 5 -9.37 -14.34 15.77
CA PHE A 5 -10.37 -13.28 15.92
C PHE A 5 -11.67 -13.53 15.14
N LYS A 6 -11.90 -14.75 14.61
CA LYS A 6 -13.09 -15.11 13.81
C LYS A 6 -13.41 -14.15 12.66
N ARG A 7 -12.37 -13.54 12.07
CA ARG A 7 -12.53 -12.71 10.88
C ARG A 7 -12.37 -13.57 9.64
N ASP A 8 -13.50 -13.93 9.04
CA ASP A 8 -13.57 -14.84 7.90
C ASP A 8 -13.45 -14.18 6.53
N GLN A 9 -13.52 -12.84 6.45
CA GLN A 9 -13.28 -12.09 5.22
C GLN A 9 -12.33 -10.95 5.49
N VAL A 10 -11.09 -11.11 5.03
CA VAL A 10 -10.02 -10.13 5.20
C VAL A 10 -9.94 -9.29 3.94
N LYS A 11 -10.24 -8.00 4.09
CA LYS A 11 -10.06 -7.00 3.04
C LYS A 11 -8.74 -6.28 3.27
N ILE A 12 -7.84 -6.33 2.30
CA ILE A 12 -6.55 -5.63 2.29
C ILE A 12 -6.69 -4.46 1.33
N ILE A 13 -6.43 -3.25 1.83
CA ILE A 13 -6.34 -2.04 0.99
C ILE A 13 -4.88 -1.80 0.67
N TYR A 14 -4.55 -1.81 -0.61
CA TYR A 14 -3.20 -1.62 -1.11
C TYR A 14 -3.15 -0.33 -1.93
N ILE A 15 -2.60 0.72 -1.35
CA ILE A 15 -2.47 2.02 -2.01
C ILE A 15 -1.14 2.03 -2.76
N GLU A 16 -1.22 2.06 -4.08
CA GLU A 16 -0.06 2.00 -4.95
C GLU A 16 0.38 3.41 -5.38
N VAL A 17 1.67 3.67 -5.27
CA VAL A 17 2.34 4.90 -5.70
C VAL A 17 3.64 4.50 -6.38
N GLY A 18 3.94 5.11 -7.52
CA GLY A 18 5.16 4.89 -8.28
C GLY A 18 6.41 5.45 -7.59
N LYS A 19 7.59 4.97 -8.00
CA LYS A 19 8.89 5.38 -7.43
C LYS A 19 9.08 6.89 -7.48
N GLU A 20 8.73 7.51 -8.62
CA GLU A 20 8.93 8.95 -8.84
C GLU A 20 8.06 9.80 -7.92
N GLU A 21 6.77 9.50 -7.83
CA GLU A 21 5.85 10.23 -6.97
C GLU A 21 6.15 9.98 -5.48
N ALA A 22 6.53 8.75 -5.11
CA ALA A 22 6.98 8.44 -3.75
C ALA A 22 8.24 9.24 -3.39
N MET A 23 9.21 9.34 -4.31
CA MET A 23 10.42 10.14 -4.11
C MET A 23 10.08 11.61 -3.89
N LYS A 24 9.30 12.19 -4.80
CA LYS A 24 8.85 13.59 -4.74
C LYS A 24 8.14 13.88 -3.41
N ARG A 25 7.16 13.07 -3.01
CA ARG A 25 6.38 13.28 -1.78
C ARG A 25 7.20 13.14 -0.50
N ASN A 26 8.13 12.18 -0.43
CA ASN A 26 8.97 12.02 0.76
C ASN A 26 10.00 13.16 0.89
N LEU A 27 10.58 13.63 -0.21
CA LEU A 27 11.49 14.79 -0.17
C LEU A 27 10.78 16.06 0.34
N LEU A 28 9.51 16.25 -0.01
CA LEU A 28 8.69 17.37 0.51
C LEU A 28 8.37 17.25 2.00
N ARG A 29 8.36 16.02 2.54
CA ARG A 29 8.08 15.75 3.96
C ARG A 29 9.24 16.13 4.87
N ALA A 30 10.47 16.12 4.35
CA ALA A 30 11.68 16.63 4.99
C ALA A 30 12.00 16.02 6.37
N ARG A 31 11.79 14.71 6.57
CA ARG A 31 12.33 14.03 7.75
C ARG A 31 13.87 13.95 7.66
N SER A 32 14.51 13.76 8.81
CA SER A 32 15.97 13.59 8.90
C SER A 32 16.51 12.43 8.04
N ASP A 33 15.69 11.41 7.76
CA ASP A 33 16.03 10.23 6.97
C ASP A 33 15.50 10.25 5.51
N ASP A 34 14.81 11.32 5.10
CA ASP A 34 14.27 11.47 3.73
C ASP A 34 15.34 11.98 2.75
N THR A 35 16.49 11.31 2.68
CA THR A 35 17.50 11.54 1.63
C THR A 35 17.15 10.75 0.37
N LYS A 36 17.66 11.16 -0.79
CA LYS A 36 17.44 10.42 -2.06
C LYS A 36 17.87 8.95 -1.94
N GLU A 37 19.06 8.70 -1.38
CA GLU A 37 19.59 7.35 -1.17
C GLU A 37 18.74 6.55 -0.18
N GLY A 38 18.30 7.19 0.91
CA GLY A 38 17.44 6.55 1.91
C GLY A 38 16.08 6.17 1.34
N ILE A 39 15.46 7.05 0.56
CA ILE A 39 14.19 6.78 -0.11
C ILE A 39 14.36 5.66 -1.15
N GLU A 40 15.42 5.69 -1.95
CA GLU A 40 15.68 4.64 -2.95
C GLU A 40 15.90 3.28 -2.30
N LYS A 41 16.68 3.21 -1.22
CA LYS A 41 16.88 1.97 -0.45
C LYS A 41 15.55 1.41 0.07
N ARG A 42 14.71 2.26 0.67
CA ARG A 42 13.37 1.86 1.14
C ARG A 42 12.47 1.37 0.00
N PHE A 43 12.53 2.01 -1.16
CA PHE A 43 11.75 1.58 -2.32
C PHE A 43 12.22 0.21 -2.84
N ASN A 44 13.53 -0.04 -2.88
CA ASN A 44 14.07 -1.34 -3.25
C ASN A 44 13.64 -2.42 -2.24
N GLU A 45 13.68 -2.15 -0.94
CA GLU A 45 13.18 -3.07 0.09
C GLU A 45 11.68 -3.37 -0.09
N TYR A 46 10.88 -2.37 -0.44
CA TYR A 46 9.48 -2.57 -0.81
C TYR A 46 9.33 -3.55 -2.00
N LEU A 47 10.11 -3.38 -3.07
CA LEU A 47 10.07 -4.29 -4.23
C LEU A 47 10.51 -5.71 -3.89
N TYR A 48 11.57 -5.88 -3.10
CA TYR A 48 12.18 -7.20 -2.84
C TYR A 48 11.56 -7.95 -1.65
N SER A 49 10.90 -7.26 -0.73
CA SER A 49 10.38 -7.86 0.50
C SER A 49 8.88 -7.65 0.66
N VAL A 50 8.38 -6.43 0.44
CA VAL A 50 6.96 -6.12 0.66
C VAL A 50 6.09 -6.67 -0.48
N VAL A 51 6.46 -6.47 -1.74
CA VAL A 51 5.69 -6.98 -2.89
C VAL A 51 5.55 -8.51 -2.87
N PRO A 52 6.61 -9.31 -2.60
CA PRO A 52 6.46 -10.75 -2.42
C PRO A 52 5.56 -11.14 -1.24
N ALA A 53 5.68 -10.46 -0.10
CA ALA A 53 4.81 -10.70 1.05
C ALA A 53 3.34 -10.35 0.74
N MET A 54 3.09 -9.34 -0.08
CA MET A 54 1.75 -8.97 -0.55
C MET A 54 1.20 -10.02 -1.54
N ASN A 55 2.05 -10.51 -2.44
CA ASN A 55 1.70 -11.56 -3.40
C ASN A 55 1.28 -12.87 -2.73
N TYR A 56 1.80 -13.17 -1.54
CA TYR A 56 1.35 -14.32 -0.74
C TYR A 56 -0.16 -14.32 -0.47
N PHE A 57 -0.79 -13.14 -0.36
CA PHE A 57 -2.24 -13.03 -0.11
C PHE A 57 -3.08 -13.11 -1.38
N LYS A 58 -2.49 -12.95 -2.57
CA LYS A 58 -3.22 -13.02 -3.84
C LYS A 58 -3.76 -14.44 -4.05
N GLY A 59 -5.04 -14.54 -4.40
CA GLY A 59 -5.72 -15.82 -4.67
C GLY A 59 -5.99 -16.67 -3.43
N LYS A 60 -5.65 -16.22 -2.22
CA LYS A 60 -6.00 -16.94 -1.00
C LYS A 60 -7.49 -16.83 -0.71
N GLU A 61 -8.09 -17.96 -0.42
CA GLU A 61 -9.45 -18.02 0.10
C GLU A 61 -9.58 -17.12 1.33
N LYS A 62 -10.71 -16.40 1.45
CA LYS A 62 -11.00 -15.44 2.53
C LYS A 62 -10.21 -14.13 2.52
N TYR A 63 -9.26 -13.95 1.59
CA TYR A 63 -8.53 -12.69 1.43
C TYR A 63 -8.95 -12.01 0.13
N THR A 64 -9.20 -10.71 0.20
CA THR A 64 -9.46 -9.87 -0.98
C THR A 64 -8.57 -8.66 -0.91
N ILE A 65 -7.82 -8.42 -1.98
CA ILE A 65 -6.92 -7.28 -2.09
C ILE A 65 -7.56 -6.28 -3.04
N TYR A 66 -7.70 -5.05 -2.58
CA TYR A 66 -8.14 -3.92 -3.39
C TYR A 66 -6.95 -2.99 -3.63
N THR A 67 -6.49 -2.93 -4.87
CA THR A 67 -5.46 -1.97 -5.28
C THR A 67 -6.11 -0.62 -5.59
N ILE A 68 -5.61 0.43 -4.96
CA ILE A 68 -6.11 1.80 -5.09
C ILE A 68 -4.97 2.67 -5.63
N ASN A 69 -5.26 3.47 -6.65
CA ASN A 69 -4.30 4.45 -7.17
C ASN A 69 -4.10 5.60 -6.17
N GLY A 70 -2.90 5.67 -5.57
CA GLY A 70 -2.52 6.69 -4.59
C GLY A 70 -1.99 8.01 -5.19
N GLU A 71 -1.86 8.10 -6.51
CA GLU A 71 -1.37 9.29 -7.22
C GLU A 71 -2.48 10.30 -7.56
N GLN A 72 -3.63 10.19 -6.89
CA GLN A 72 -4.78 11.07 -7.02
C GLN A 72 -4.87 12.05 -5.83
N SER A 73 -5.90 12.92 -5.82
CA SER A 73 -6.20 13.72 -4.62
C SER A 73 -6.64 12.82 -3.46
N VAL A 74 -6.48 13.31 -2.23
CA VAL A 74 -6.86 12.58 -1.00
C VAL A 74 -8.34 12.20 -1.04
N GLU A 75 -9.20 13.09 -1.53
CA GLU A 75 -10.63 12.88 -1.66
C GLU A 75 -10.95 11.75 -2.64
N ASN A 76 -10.22 11.67 -3.75
CA ASN A 76 -10.44 10.61 -4.75
C ASN A 76 -9.91 9.27 -4.27
N VAL A 77 -8.74 9.24 -3.61
CA VAL A 77 -8.23 8.03 -2.94
C VAL A 77 -9.26 7.53 -1.91
N HIS A 78 -9.82 8.43 -1.10
CA HIS A 78 -10.85 8.07 -0.13
C HIS A 78 -12.10 7.51 -0.80
N LYS A 79 -12.61 8.15 -1.86
CA LYS A 79 -13.76 7.66 -2.62
C LYS A 79 -13.52 6.25 -3.18
N ASP A 80 -12.34 5.99 -3.72
CA ASP A 80 -11.98 4.67 -4.26
C ASP A 80 -11.93 3.60 -3.16
N ILE A 81 -11.41 3.94 -1.97
CA ILE A 81 -11.40 3.04 -0.80
C ILE A 81 -12.83 2.69 -0.36
N ILE A 82 -13.71 3.69 -0.22
CA ILE A 82 -15.11 3.48 0.17
C ILE A 82 -15.83 2.60 -0.85
N LYS A 83 -15.64 2.89 -2.15
CA LYS A 83 -16.18 2.10 -3.25
C LYS A 83 -15.69 0.65 -3.21
N ALA A 84 -14.40 0.43 -2.98
CA ALA A 84 -13.80 -0.90 -2.87
C ALA A 84 -14.35 -1.70 -1.68
N LEU A 85 -14.57 -1.04 -0.54
CA LEU A 85 -15.08 -1.67 0.67
C LEU A 85 -16.59 -1.94 0.62
N ARG A 86 -17.32 -1.29 -0.29
CA ARG A 86 -18.79 -1.26 -0.38
C ARG A 86 -19.41 -0.72 0.91
N PHE A 87 -18.83 0.35 1.44
CA PHE A 87 -19.36 1.08 2.60
C PHE A 87 -20.40 2.12 2.15
#